data_AF-A0A2D5YJK2-F1
#
_entry.id   AF-A0A2D5YJK2-F1
#
_cell.length_a   1.000
_cell.length_b   1.000
_cell.length_c   1.000
_cell.angle_alpha   90.00
_cell.angle_beta   90.00
_cell.angle_gamma   90.00
#
_symmetry.space_group_name_H-M   'P 1'
#
loop_
_entity.id
_entity.type
_entity.pdbx_description
1 polymer ?
#
loop_
_entity_poly.entity_id
_entity_poly.type
_entity_poly.pdbx_seq_one_letter_code
_entity_poly.pdbx_strand_id
1 'polypeptide(L)'
;MECTHRLRAEGGIEGARPADFGQKSRVGSAAGGKRVSDHLKRITVPRSWNVGRKAHFWATKPKPGPHSLEGSVPLAMVLRDYLHVCDTAREARRILGNGDVLLDQRVVRDPKRGIGLMDVISLPAIKANFRCLLDHHGRLHFSEIKGVAAKWKLLRIEGKTTLRGGKTQLNLHDGSNLLSDKEVNTGDVLQLALPGLNVKKILKFSKGAPALVTGGAHVGTIALLEEAVETRSPRPNVVRFAEFETLKQYAFVVGAKKALVEEVAV
;
A
#
# COMPACT_ATOMS: atom_id res chain seq x y z
N MET A 1 51.92 27.49 51.14
CA MET A 1 51.64 26.51 52.21
C MET A 1 51.15 27.31 53.40
N GLU A 2 49.85 27.25 53.71
CA GLU A 2 49.34 27.56 55.04
C GLU A 2 47.93 26.95 55.19
N CYS A 3 47.84 26.08 56.19
CA CYS A 3 46.67 25.48 56.85
C CYS A 3 45.70 26.56 57.39
N THR A 4 44.45 26.38 57.83
CA THR A 4 43.42 25.32 58.01
C THR A 4 42.24 26.05 58.70
N HIS A 5 41.01 25.52 58.62
CA HIS A 5 39.98 25.42 59.70
C HIS A 5 38.58 25.25 59.05
N ARG A 6 38.03 24.02 58.98
CA ARG A 6 37.10 23.34 59.92
C ARG A 6 35.65 23.89 59.96
N LEU A 7 34.74 23.03 59.46
CA LEU A 7 33.42 22.63 60.00
C LEU A 7 32.29 23.67 60.12
N ARG A 8 31.15 23.40 59.47
CA ARG A 8 29.95 22.80 60.10
C ARG A 8 28.82 22.58 59.08
N ALA A 9 28.16 21.42 59.22
CA ALA A 9 26.85 21.15 58.67
C ALA A 9 25.77 21.64 59.65
N GLU A 10 24.63 22.08 59.11
CA GLU A 10 23.24 21.74 59.48
C GLU A 10 22.27 22.86 59.10
N GLY A 11 21.10 22.47 58.59
CA GLY A 11 19.98 23.38 58.31
C GLY A 11 19.06 22.85 57.22
N GLY A 12 18.16 21.92 57.57
CA GLY A 12 17.04 21.54 56.71
C GLY A 12 15.93 22.59 56.72
N ILE A 13 15.21 22.72 55.60
CA ILE A 13 13.89 23.37 55.56
C ILE A 13 12.94 22.53 54.70
N GLU A 14 11.77 22.37 55.29
CA GLU A 14 10.53 21.71 54.92
C GLU A 14 10.08 21.81 53.45
N GLY A 15 9.52 20.69 52.96
CA GLY A 15 8.13 20.65 52.52
C GLY A 15 7.70 21.56 51.37
N ALA A 16 7.88 21.08 50.13
CA ALA A 16 7.04 21.50 49.00
C ALA A 16 6.54 20.25 48.25
N ARG A 17 5.21 20.07 48.23
CA ARG A 17 4.54 19.03 47.41
C ARG A 17 4.85 19.28 45.92
N PRO A 18 5.13 18.26 45.10
CA PRO A 18 5.18 18.47 43.66
C PRO A 18 3.78 18.79 43.14
N ALA A 19 3.64 19.93 42.49
CA ALA A 19 2.44 20.32 41.78
C ALA A 19 2.21 19.33 40.62
N ASP A 20 1.04 18.70 40.63
CA ASP A 20 0.55 17.77 39.62
C ASP A 20 0.28 18.55 38.32
N PHE A 21 1.33 18.74 37.50
CA PHE A 21 1.22 19.39 36.20
C PHE A 21 0.76 18.38 35.14
N GLY A 22 -0.47 17.91 35.31
CA GLY A 22 -1.24 17.24 34.27
C GLY A 22 -1.58 18.20 33.14
N GLN A 23 -0.60 18.54 32.29
CA GLN A 23 -0.85 19.18 31.01
C GLN A 23 -1.47 18.15 30.05
N LYS A 24 -2.78 17.97 30.16
CA LYS A 24 -3.59 17.57 29.01
C LYS A 24 -3.43 18.68 27.98
N SER A 25 -2.49 18.51 27.05
CA SER A 25 -2.38 19.34 25.86
C SER A 25 -3.70 19.24 25.10
N ARG A 26 -4.60 20.19 25.34
CA ARG A 26 -5.74 20.45 24.46
C ARG A 26 -5.14 20.91 23.15
N VAL A 27 -5.04 20.00 22.18
CA VAL A 27 -4.65 20.33 20.82
C VAL A 27 -5.67 21.36 20.31
N GLY A 28 -5.22 22.59 20.14
CA GLY A 28 -6.01 23.69 19.59
C GLY A 28 -6.56 23.28 18.24
N SER A 29 -7.88 23.35 18.11
CA SER A 29 -8.60 23.16 16.85
C SER A 29 -8.36 24.36 15.95
N ALA A 30 -7.33 24.29 15.11
CA ALA A 30 -7.13 25.25 14.03
C ALA A 30 -8.02 24.91 12.81
N ALA A 31 -8.76 25.92 12.35
CA ALA A 31 -9.29 26.12 11.00
C ALA A 31 -10.18 25.02 10.37
N GLY A 32 -11.50 25.25 10.36
CA GLY A 32 -12.36 25.23 9.15
C GLY A 32 -12.36 24.04 8.18
N GLY A 33 -11.71 22.91 8.47
CA GLY A 33 -11.76 21.70 7.67
C GLY A 33 -12.98 20.86 8.04
N LYS A 34 -13.76 20.43 7.04
CA LYS A 34 -14.75 19.35 7.21
C LYS A 34 -14.05 18.18 7.91
N ARG A 35 -14.48 17.80 9.13
CA ARG A 35 -13.97 16.60 9.80
C ARG A 35 -14.07 15.42 8.84
N VAL A 36 -12.94 14.77 8.57
CA VAL A 36 -12.92 13.55 7.76
C VAL A 36 -13.78 12.51 8.47
N SER A 37 -14.81 11.99 7.80
CA SER A 37 -15.73 11.04 8.42
C SER A 37 -15.02 9.71 8.71
N ASP A 38 -15.17 9.16 9.90
CA ASP A 38 -14.63 7.81 10.21
C ASP A 38 -15.46 6.67 9.62
N HIS A 39 -16.66 7.01 9.15
CA HIS A 39 -17.67 6.06 8.68
C HIS A 39 -17.80 6.10 7.16
N LEU A 40 -18.06 4.92 6.58
CA LEU A 40 -18.33 4.73 5.15
C LEU A 40 -19.64 3.96 4.98
N LYS A 41 -20.63 4.59 4.33
CA LYS A 41 -21.86 3.88 3.96
C LYS A 41 -21.53 2.84 2.89
N ARG A 42 -22.15 1.67 2.95
CA ARG A 42 -21.85 0.57 2.01
C ARG A 42 -22.27 0.90 0.58
N ILE A 43 -23.33 1.69 0.42
CA ILE A 43 -23.79 2.14 -0.90
C ILE A 43 -22.78 3.03 -1.62
N THR A 44 -21.95 3.78 -0.86
CA THR A 44 -20.94 4.72 -1.38
C THR A 44 -19.55 4.11 -1.49
N VAL A 45 -19.42 2.79 -1.35
CA VAL A 45 -18.15 2.06 -1.51
C VAL A 45 -17.62 2.23 -2.94
N PRO A 46 -16.30 2.26 -3.19
CA PRO A 46 -15.74 2.30 -4.54
C PRO A 46 -16.24 1.16 -5.44
N ARG A 47 -16.33 1.40 -6.76
CA ARG A 47 -16.78 0.36 -7.74
C ARG A 47 -15.79 -0.77 -7.90
N SER A 48 -14.53 -0.54 -7.54
CA SER A 48 -13.45 -1.51 -7.53
C SER A 48 -13.66 -2.65 -6.52
N TRP A 49 -14.54 -2.50 -5.53
CA TRP A 49 -14.77 -3.56 -4.55
C TRP A 49 -15.88 -4.49 -5.02
N ASN A 50 -15.60 -5.79 -5.03
CA ASN A 50 -16.59 -6.82 -5.31
C ASN A 50 -17.40 -7.15 -4.05
N VAL A 51 -18.19 -6.19 -3.56
CA VAL A 51 -19.04 -6.38 -2.35
C VAL A 51 -20.49 -5.98 -2.60
N GLY A 52 -21.42 -6.76 -2.03
CA GLY A 52 -22.86 -6.47 -2.10
C GLY A 52 -23.22 -5.15 -1.40
N ARG A 53 -23.51 -4.11 -2.19
CA ARG A 53 -23.77 -2.74 -1.67
C ARG A 53 -25.01 -2.62 -0.78
N LYS A 54 -26.03 -3.45 -1.04
CA LYS A 54 -27.32 -3.42 -0.35
C LYS A 54 -27.41 -4.41 0.82
N ALA A 55 -26.38 -5.22 1.06
CA ALA A 55 -26.43 -6.25 2.10
C ALA A 55 -26.45 -5.66 3.52
N HIS A 56 -25.69 -4.58 3.76
CA HIS A 56 -25.66 -3.87 5.06
C HIS A 56 -25.58 -2.36 4.84
N PHE A 57 -25.92 -1.58 5.86
CA PHE A 57 -25.87 -0.12 5.78
C PHE A 57 -24.44 0.45 5.79
N TRP A 58 -23.55 -0.13 6.60
CA TRP A 58 -22.18 0.33 6.80
C TRP A 58 -21.15 -0.62 6.17
N ALA A 59 -20.05 -0.05 5.71
CA ALA A 59 -18.84 -0.77 5.30
C ALA A 59 -17.67 -0.39 6.21
N THR A 60 -16.69 -1.28 6.37
CA THR A 60 -15.45 -0.93 7.07
C THR A 60 -14.69 0.09 6.23
N LYS A 61 -14.51 1.31 6.75
CA LYS A 61 -13.68 2.32 6.09
C LYS A 61 -12.20 1.94 6.22
N PRO A 62 -11.44 1.84 5.12
CA PRO A 62 -9.99 1.65 5.16
C PRO A 62 -9.32 2.81 5.89
N LYS A 63 -8.31 2.48 6.69
CA LYS A 63 -7.45 3.46 7.32
C LYS A 63 -6.50 4.03 6.25
N PRO A 64 -6.07 5.30 6.37
CA PRO A 64 -4.99 5.84 5.54
C PRO A 64 -3.77 4.91 5.60
N GLY A 65 -3.21 4.61 4.44
CA GLY A 65 -2.20 3.58 4.29
C GLY A 65 -1.51 3.62 2.93
N PRO A 66 -0.93 2.48 2.49
CA PRO A 66 -0.16 2.37 1.25
C PRO A 66 -0.93 2.81 0.00
N HIS A 67 -2.19 2.39 -0.06
CA HIS A 67 -3.02 2.49 -1.26
C HIS A 67 -4.17 3.47 -1.05
N SER A 68 -4.67 4.04 -2.16
CA SER A 68 -5.81 4.94 -2.16
C SER A 68 -7.12 4.23 -1.79
N LEU A 69 -8.17 4.97 -1.42
CA LEU A 69 -9.47 4.37 -1.07
C LEU A 69 -10.06 3.56 -2.24
N GLU A 70 -9.90 4.04 -3.46
CA GLU A 70 -10.41 3.37 -4.66
C GLU A 70 -9.57 2.15 -5.04
N GLY A 71 -8.25 2.19 -4.81
CA GLY A 71 -7.33 1.10 -5.09
C GLY A 71 -7.12 0.13 -3.93
N SER A 72 -7.89 0.23 -2.84
CA SER A 72 -7.69 -0.63 -1.66
C SER A 72 -8.96 -1.16 -1.03
N VAL A 73 -8.90 -2.40 -0.56
CA VAL A 73 -9.95 -3.06 0.23
C VAL A 73 -9.40 -3.30 1.63
N PRO A 74 -10.17 -3.08 2.70
CA PRO A 74 -9.69 -3.34 4.04
C PRO A 74 -9.67 -4.84 4.34
N LEU A 75 -8.64 -5.27 5.07
CA LEU A 75 -8.33 -6.67 5.37
C LEU A 75 -9.50 -7.44 5.98
N ALA A 76 -10.31 -6.82 6.84
CA ALA A 76 -11.49 -7.47 7.40
C ALA A 76 -12.55 -7.85 6.35
N MET A 77 -12.71 -7.05 5.28
CA MET A 77 -13.61 -7.40 4.18
C MET A 77 -12.99 -8.44 3.24
N VAL A 78 -11.67 -8.42 3.06
CA VAL A 78 -10.99 -9.45 2.26
C VAL A 78 -11.18 -10.84 2.87
N LEU A 79 -10.98 -10.99 4.18
CA LEU A 79 -11.13 -12.27 4.86
C LEU A 79 -12.57 -12.79 4.84
N ARG A 80 -13.56 -11.89 4.96
CA ARG A 80 -14.98 -12.26 5.03
C ARG A 80 -15.66 -12.41 3.67
N ASP A 81 -15.52 -11.40 2.82
CA ASP A 81 -16.31 -11.25 1.60
C ASP A 81 -15.61 -11.83 0.35
N TYR A 82 -14.27 -11.95 0.35
CA TYR A 82 -13.51 -12.44 -0.82
C TYR A 82 -12.98 -13.86 -0.60
N LEU A 83 -12.27 -14.08 0.50
CA LEU A 83 -11.64 -15.38 0.79
C LEU A 83 -12.55 -16.32 1.58
N HIS A 84 -13.66 -15.81 2.13
CA HIS A 84 -14.62 -16.57 2.95
C HIS A 84 -13.97 -17.41 4.06
N VAL A 85 -12.92 -16.87 4.69
CA VAL A 85 -12.21 -17.51 5.82
C VAL A 85 -13.00 -17.36 7.12
N CYS A 86 -13.85 -16.35 7.19
CA CYS A 86 -14.71 -16.06 8.34
C CYS A 86 -16.05 -15.50 7.89
N ASP A 87 -17.09 -15.71 8.70
CA ASP A 87 -18.44 -15.22 8.41
C ASP A 87 -18.68 -13.86 9.07
N THR A 88 -18.15 -13.67 10.29
CA THR A 88 -18.40 -12.46 11.07
C THR A 88 -17.18 -11.52 11.15
N ALA A 89 -17.44 -10.22 11.25
CA ALA A 89 -16.37 -9.23 11.46
C ALA A 89 -15.65 -9.41 12.80
N ARG A 90 -16.29 -10.07 13.78
CA ARG A 90 -15.69 -10.38 15.09
C ARG A 90 -14.64 -11.47 14.96
N GLU A 91 -14.92 -12.53 14.19
CA GLU A 91 -13.94 -13.56 13.85
C GLU A 91 -12.77 -12.98 13.07
N ALA A 92 -13.02 -12.16 12.04
CA ALA A 92 -11.97 -11.48 11.29
C ALA A 92 -11.02 -10.71 12.21
N ARG A 93 -11.56 -9.97 13.18
CA ARG A 93 -10.75 -9.24 14.17
C ARG A 93 -9.95 -10.18 15.09
N ARG A 94 -10.51 -11.34 15.45
CA ARG A 94 -9.81 -12.33 16.29
C ARG A 94 -8.63 -12.95 15.54
N ILE A 95 -8.84 -13.38 14.29
CA ILE A 95 -7.79 -13.93 13.41
C ILE A 95 -6.65 -12.92 13.25
N LEU A 96 -6.99 -11.65 13.00
CA LEU A 96 -6.00 -10.58 12.89
C LEU A 96 -5.30 -10.28 14.22
N GLY A 97 -6.03 -10.35 15.35
CA GLY A 97 -5.47 -10.16 16.69
C GLY A 97 -4.40 -11.19 17.03
N ASN A 98 -4.65 -12.45 16.67
CA ASN A 98 -3.70 -13.56 16.82
C ASN A 98 -2.42 -13.34 15.98
N GLY A 99 -2.53 -12.63 14.85
CA GLY A 99 -1.42 -12.42 13.92
C GLY A 99 -1.28 -13.53 12.87
N ASP A 100 -2.36 -14.25 12.61
CA ASP A 100 -2.41 -15.38 11.66
C ASP A 100 -2.40 -14.93 10.18
N VAL A 101 -2.39 -13.61 9.93
CA VAL A 101 -2.40 -13.03 8.59
C VAL A 101 -1.16 -12.19 8.37
N LEU A 102 -0.46 -12.50 7.30
CA LEU A 102 0.72 -11.78 6.85
C LEU A 102 0.37 -10.98 5.60
N LEU A 103 0.66 -9.68 5.61
CA LEU A 103 0.64 -8.84 4.43
C LEU A 103 2.08 -8.55 4.04
N ASP A 104 2.48 -8.85 2.81
CA ASP A 104 3.86 -8.70 2.33
C ASP A 104 4.88 -9.37 3.26
N GLN A 105 4.52 -10.53 3.82
CA GLN A 105 5.29 -11.29 4.82
C GLN A 105 5.50 -10.59 6.18
N ARG A 106 4.71 -9.56 6.49
CA ARG A 106 4.69 -8.90 7.80
C ARG A 106 3.35 -9.13 8.48
N VAL A 107 3.37 -9.39 9.79
CA VAL A 107 2.15 -9.58 10.58
C VAL A 107 1.37 -8.27 10.65
N VAL A 108 0.11 -8.30 10.25
CA VAL A 108 -0.81 -7.16 10.33
C VAL A 108 -1.97 -7.49 11.22
N ARG A 109 -2.19 -6.65 12.25
CA ARG A 109 -3.28 -6.81 13.21
C ARG A 109 -4.46 -5.86 13.00
N ASP A 110 -4.27 -4.81 12.20
CA ASP A 110 -5.30 -3.78 11.99
C ASP A 110 -6.34 -4.26 10.96
N PRO A 111 -7.62 -4.44 11.33
CA PRO A 111 -8.69 -4.85 10.41
C PRO A 111 -8.98 -3.82 9.32
N LYS A 112 -8.63 -2.54 9.55
CA LYS A 112 -8.85 -1.45 8.59
C LYS A 112 -7.66 -1.25 7.66
N ARG A 113 -6.60 -2.07 7.77
CA ARG A 113 -5.45 -2.00 6.84
C ARG A 113 -5.95 -2.25 5.42
N GLY A 114 -5.75 -1.27 4.54
CA GLY A 114 -6.03 -1.39 3.11
C GLY A 114 -5.00 -2.29 2.43
N ILE A 115 -5.49 -3.17 1.57
CA ILE A 115 -4.73 -4.02 0.66
C ILE A 115 -5.06 -3.56 -0.75
N GLY A 116 -4.03 -3.35 -1.56
CA GLY A 116 -4.20 -2.89 -2.93
C GLY A 116 -3.45 -3.75 -3.92
N LEU A 117 -3.31 -3.20 -5.12
CA LEU A 117 -2.72 -3.87 -6.27
C LEU A 117 -1.32 -4.43 -5.95
N MET A 118 -1.03 -5.65 -6.41
CA MET A 118 0.23 -6.38 -6.25
C MET A 118 0.62 -6.78 -4.82
N ASP A 119 -0.14 -6.40 -3.79
CA ASP A 119 0.09 -6.86 -2.42
C ASP A 119 -0.11 -8.38 -2.33
N VAL A 120 0.67 -9.02 -1.44
CA VAL A 120 0.58 -10.45 -1.18
C VAL A 120 0.02 -10.69 0.23
N ILE A 121 -1.05 -11.48 0.31
CA ILE A 121 -1.64 -11.96 1.56
C ILE A 121 -1.20 -13.40 1.75
N SER A 122 -0.59 -13.72 2.88
CA SER A 122 -0.24 -15.10 3.24
C SER A 122 -1.00 -15.52 4.49
N LEU A 123 -1.59 -16.71 4.44
CA LEU A 123 -2.27 -17.35 5.55
C LEU A 123 -1.47 -18.61 5.95
N PRO A 124 -0.54 -18.52 6.91
CA PRO A 124 0.31 -19.65 7.31
C PRO A 124 -0.47 -20.87 7.78
N ALA A 125 -1.63 -20.66 8.43
CA ALA A 125 -2.49 -21.73 8.92
C ALA A 125 -2.99 -22.66 7.81
N ILE A 126 -3.34 -22.09 6.65
CA ILE A 126 -3.89 -22.83 5.50
C ILE A 126 -2.79 -23.09 4.44
N LYS A 127 -1.58 -22.52 4.63
CA LYS A 127 -0.46 -22.53 3.66
C LYS A 127 -0.84 -21.93 2.29
N ALA A 128 -1.91 -21.17 2.23
CA ALA A 128 -2.36 -20.46 1.04
C ALA A 128 -1.76 -19.05 0.97
N ASN A 129 -1.46 -18.60 -0.24
CA ASN A 129 -1.01 -17.23 -0.51
C ASN A 129 -1.87 -16.65 -1.61
N PHE A 130 -2.23 -15.39 -1.49
CA PHE A 130 -3.06 -14.67 -2.45
C PHE A 130 -2.34 -13.41 -2.90
N ARG A 131 -2.47 -13.08 -4.19
CA ARG A 131 -2.03 -11.80 -4.75
C ARG A 131 -3.24 -11.00 -5.19
N CYS A 132 -3.26 -9.72 -4.82
CA CYS A 132 -4.26 -8.79 -5.28
C CYS A 132 -3.98 -8.34 -6.71
N LEU A 133 -4.91 -8.61 -7.62
CA LEU A 133 -4.91 -8.26 -9.03
C LEU A 133 -6.19 -7.51 -9.40
N LEU A 134 -6.28 -7.04 -10.64
CA LEU A 134 -7.47 -6.41 -11.18
C LEU A 134 -8.16 -7.36 -12.17
N ASP A 135 -9.48 -7.46 -12.03
CA ASP A 135 -10.36 -8.09 -13.03
C ASP A 135 -10.51 -7.21 -14.26
N HIS A 136 -11.01 -7.81 -15.35
CA HIS A 136 -11.42 -7.08 -16.57
C HIS A 136 -12.46 -5.98 -16.33
N HIS A 137 -13.22 -6.07 -15.24
CA HIS A 137 -14.18 -5.06 -14.82
C HIS A 137 -13.60 -3.98 -13.90
N GLY A 138 -12.28 -3.99 -13.66
CA GLY A 138 -11.60 -3.07 -12.76
C GLY A 138 -11.91 -3.29 -11.28
N ARG A 139 -12.30 -4.52 -10.91
CA ARG A 139 -12.50 -4.92 -9.51
C ARG A 139 -11.23 -5.56 -8.97
N LEU A 140 -10.99 -5.41 -7.67
CA LEU A 140 -9.88 -6.05 -7.00
C LEU A 140 -10.21 -7.53 -6.76
N HIS A 141 -9.35 -8.41 -7.24
CA HIS A 141 -9.48 -9.85 -7.13
C HIS A 141 -8.26 -10.45 -6.43
N PHE A 142 -8.46 -11.53 -5.69
CA PHE A 142 -7.40 -12.20 -4.93
C PHE A 142 -7.11 -13.57 -5.54
N SER A 143 -6.14 -13.60 -6.45
CA SER A 143 -5.66 -14.83 -7.11
C SER A 143 -4.79 -15.65 -6.16
N GLU A 144 -4.97 -16.97 -6.11
CA GLU A 144 -4.09 -17.85 -5.35
C GLU A 144 -2.72 -17.98 -6.04
N ILE A 145 -1.63 -17.94 -5.26
CA ILE A 145 -0.27 -18.01 -5.76
C ILE A 145 0.56 -19.06 -5.02
N LYS A 146 1.55 -19.62 -5.71
CA LYS A 146 2.56 -20.50 -5.10
C LYS A 146 3.48 -19.71 -4.17
N GLY A 147 4.00 -20.36 -3.12
CA GLY A 147 4.87 -19.72 -2.13
C GLY A 147 6.17 -19.11 -2.68
N VAL A 148 6.63 -19.54 -3.87
CA VAL A 148 7.77 -18.91 -4.57
C VAL A 148 7.42 -17.51 -5.07
N ALA A 149 6.21 -17.32 -5.61
CA ALA A 149 5.72 -16.03 -6.07
C ALA A 149 5.44 -15.07 -4.91
N ALA A 150 5.06 -15.60 -3.74
CA ALA A 150 4.81 -14.82 -2.52
C ALA A 150 6.07 -14.14 -1.93
N LYS A 151 7.28 -14.53 -2.35
CA LYS A 151 8.55 -13.96 -1.88
C LYS A 151 8.94 -12.66 -2.57
N TRP A 152 8.19 -12.23 -3.58
CA TRP A 152 8.48 -11.01 -4.31
C TRP A 152 7.19 -10.28 -4.69
N LYS A 153 7.32 -8.97 -4.88
CA LYS A 153 6.26 -8.10 -5.38
C LYS A 153 6.78 -7.16 -6.48
N LEU A 154 5.89 -6.72 -7.36
CA LEU A 154 6.19 -5.71 -8.37
C LEU A 154 5.70 -4.36 -7.87
N LEU A 155 6.56 -3.35 -7.89
CA LEU A 155 6.19 -1.99 -7.57
C LEU A 155 6.60 -1.04 -8.70
N ARG A 156 5.64 -0.28 -9.23
CA ARG A 156 5.93 0.79 -10.18
C ARG A 156 6.50 2.02 -9.47
N ILE A 157 7.45 2.68 -10.14
CA ILE A 157 7.98 3.99 -9.73
C ILE A 157 7.09 5.08 -10.30
N GLU A 158 6.48 5.86 -9.42
CA GLU A 158 5.64 7.00 -9.80
C GLU A 158 6.42 8.30 -9.83
N GLY A 159 7.34 8.46 -8.88
CA GLY A 159 8.11 9.69 -8.72
C GLY A 159 9.53 9.45 -8.28
N LYS A 160 10.37 10.45 -8.51
CA LYS A 160 11.74 10.51 -8.03
C LYS A 160 11.96 11.85 -7.37
N THR A 161 12.63 11.84 -6.24
CA THR A 161 12.94 13.06 -5.50
C THR A 161 14.38 12.98 -5.03
N THR A 162 15.17 13.99 -5.35
CA THR A 162 16.54 14.10 -4.84
C THR A 162 16.48 14.67 -3.43
N LEU A 163 17.00 13.93 -2.46
CA LEU A 163 17.08 14.37 -1.08
C LEU A 163 18.32 15.23 -0.85
N ARG A 164 18.31 15.93 0.28
CA ARG A 164 19.51 16.63 0.78
C ARG A 164 20.61 15.60 1.01
N GLY A 165 21.82 15.89 0.52
CA GLY A 165 22.94 14.94 0.52
C GLY A 165 23.08 14.10 -0.75
N GLY A 166 22.41 14.48 -1.86
CA GLY A 166 22.64 13.91 -3.19
C GLY A 166 22.06 12.52 -3.42
N LYS A 167 21.37 11.95 -2.43
CA LYS A 167 20.72 10.64 -2.53
C LYS A 167 19.39 10.75 -3.27
N THR A 168 19.09 9.76 -4.11
CA THR A 168 17.81 9.71 -4.84
C THR A 168 16.80 8.82 -4.10
N GLN A 169 15.62 9.38 -3.83
CA GLN A 169 14.47 8.65 -3.32
C GLN A 169 13.53 8.28 -4.47
N LEU A 170 13.17 7.01 -4.54
CA LEU A 170 12.13 6.49 -5.42
C LEU A 170 10.81 6.43 -4.64
N ASN A 171 9.78 7.07 -5.19
CA ASN A 171 8.42 7.03 -4.66
C ASN A 171 7.65 5.98 -5.46
N LEU A 172 7.14 4.97 -4.77
CA LEU A 172 6.50 3.80 -5.36
C LEU A 172 4.96 3.92 -5.28
N HIS A 173 4.27 3.15 -6.11
CA HIS A 173 2.80 3.21 -6.20
C HIS A 173 2.06 2.79 -4.92
N ASP A 174 2.69 1.99 -4.05
CA ASP A 174 2.16 1.58 -2.75
C ASP A 174 2.46 2.64 -1.66
N GLY A 175 2.88 3.85 -2.05
CA GLY A 175 3.28 4.91 -1.13
C GLY A 175 4.58 4.61 -0.37
N SER A 176 5.25 3.49 -0.65
CA SER A 176 6.55 3.17 -0.06
C SER A 176 7.65 3.99 -0.73
N ASN A 177 8.71 4.26 0.04
CA ASN A 177 9.88 4.99 -0.42
C ASN A 177 11.11 4.10 -0.34
N LEU A 178 11.93 4.13 -1.40
CA LEU A 178 13.19 3.40 -1.46
C LEU A 178 14.33 4.36 -1.80
N LEU A 179 15.43 4.29 -1.05
CA LEU A 179 16.66 4.97 -1.39
C LEU A 179 17.46 4.09 -2.35
N SER A 180 17.79 4.61 -3.53
CA SER A 180 18.65 3.89 -4.46
C SER A 180 19.38 4.85 -5.39
N ASP A 181 20.65 4.57 -5.64
CA ASP A 181 21.49 5.34 -6.56
C ASP A 181 21.47 4.75 -7.99
N LYS A 182 20.59 3.78 -8.26
CA LYS A 182 20.47 3.13 -9.57
C LYS A 182 19.76 4.05 -10.56
N GLU A 183 20.22 4.02 -11.80
CA GLU A 183 19.54 4.65 -12.94
C GLU A 183 18.24 3.90 -13.24
N VAL A 184 17.12 4.51 -12.87
CA VAL A 184 15.77 4.03 -13.18
C VAL A 184 14.97 5.21 -13.73
N ASN A 185 13.88 4.99 -14.45
CA ASN A 185 13.00 6.05 -14.92
C ASN A 185 11.62 5.99 -14.24
N THR A 186 10.83 7.05 -14.36
CA THR A 186 9.42 7.03 -13.94
C THR A 186 8.61 6.15 -14.89
N GLY A 187 7.74 5.29 -14.34
CA GLY A 187 7.00 4.29 -15.09
C GLY A 187 7.68 2.92 -15.18
N ASP A 188 8.96 2.80 -14.81
CA ASP A 188 9.62 1.51 -14.65
C ASP A 188 9.05 0.75 -13.44
N VAL A 189 9.15 -0.57 -13.48
CA VAL A 189 8.65 -1.46 -12.42
C VAL A 189 9.82 -2.21 -11.77
N LEU A 190 9.86 -2.18 -10.44
CA LEU A 190 10.84 -2.87 -9.63
C LEU A 190 10.26 -4.19 -9.12
N GLN A 191 11.00 -5.28 -9.33
CA GLN A 191 10.76 -6.53 -8.63
C GLN A 191 11.52 -6.51 -7.31
N LEU A 192 10.78 -6.42 -6.20
CA LEU A 192 11.33 -6.38 -4.86
C LEU A 192 11.20 -7.73 -4.16
N ALA A 193 12.20 -8.09 -3.36
CA ALA A 193 12.14 -9.20 -2.42
C ALA A 193 11.41 -8.77 -1.14
N LEU A 194 10.47 -9.58 -0.66
CA LEU A 194 9.85 -9.40 0.65
C LEU A 194 10.56 -10.28 1.70
N PRO A 195 10.67 -9.84 2.97
CA PRO A 195 10.12 -8.61 3.58
C PRO A 195 11.06 -7.39 3.53
N GLY A 196 12.31 -7.58 3.05
CA GLY A 196 13.39 -6.59 3.12
C GLY A 196 13.34 -5.47 2.06
N LEU A 197 12.43 -5.56 1.08
CA LEU A 197 12.31 -4.62 -0.04
C LEU A 197 13.60 -4.46 -0.88
N ASN A 198 14.39 -5.52 -0.99
CA ASN A 198 15.60 -5.52 -1.80
C ASN A 198 15.26 -5.62 -3.30
N VAL A 199 15.86 -4.76 -4.13
CA VAL A 199 15.63 -4.76 -5.59
C VAL A 199 16.29 -5.96 -6.24
N LYS A 200 15.50 -6.91 -6.74
CA LYS A 200 15.99 -8.06 -7.52
C LYS A 200 16.18 -7.73 -8.99
N LYS A 201 15.15 -7.15 -9.61
CA LYS A 201 15.12 -6.89 -11.06
C LYS A 201 14.44 -5.56 -11.33
N ILE A 202 14.93 -4.86 -12.35
CA ILE A 202 14.32 -3.63 -12.86
C ILE A 202 13.71 -3.98 -14.21
N LEU A 203 12.41 -3.75 -14.36
CA LEU A 203 11.66 -3.91 -15.59
C LEU A 203 11.49 -2.51 -16.20
N LYS A 204 12.20 -2.28 -17.30
CA LYS A 204 12.14 -1.00 -18.01
C LYS A 204 10.86 -0.89 -18.82
N PHE A 205 10.27 0.29 -18.80
CA PHE A 205 9.16 0.66 -19.66
C PHE A 205 9.66 0.82 -21.11
N SER A 206 9.61 -0.26 -21.88
CA SER A 206 10.17 -0.34 -23.23
C SER A 206 9.22 -1.05 -24.20
N LYS A 207 9.37 -0.76 -25.49
CA LYS A 207 8.57 -1.40 -26.56
C LYS A 207 8.72 -2.92 -26.49
N GLY A 208 7.62 -3.64 -26.57
CA GLY A 208 7.52 -5.10 -26.45
C GLY A 208 7.39 -5.65 -25.03
N ALA A 209 7.39 -4.81 -23.99
CA ALA A 209 7.17 -5.28 -22.63
C ALA A 209 5.66 -5.54 -22.35
N PRO A 210 5.28 -6.68 -21.75
CA PRO A 210 3.90 -6.90 -21.32
C PRO A 210 3.55 -5.98 -20.16
N ALA A 211 2.47 -5.21 -20.31
CA ALA A 211 1.93 -4.33 -19.29
C ALA A 211 0.46 -4.67 -19.00
N LEU A 212 0.14 -4.68 -17.71
CA LEU A 212 -1.21 -4.74 -17.16
C LEU A 212 -1.80 -3.33 -17.15
N VAL A 213 -3.03 -3.20 -17.65
CA VAL A 213 -3.78 -1.95 -17.59
C VAL A 213 -4.51 -1.85 -16.26
N THR A 214 -4.19 -0.82 -15.47
CA THR A 214 -4.75 -0.64 -14.12
C THR A 214 -5.99 0.24 -14.08
N GLY A 215 -6.31 0.96 -15.16
CA GLY A 215 -7.40 1.93 -15.20
C GLY A 215 -7.86 2.24 -16.64
N GLY A 216 -9.06 2.81 -16.79
CA GLY A 216 -9.67 3.11 -18.08
C GLY A 216 -10.79 2.13 -18.47
N ALA A 217 -11.00 1.93 -19.77
CA ALA A 217 -11.99 0.98 -20.29
C ALA A 217 -11.46 -0.46 -20.36
N HIS A 218 -10.16 -0.62 -20.64
CA HIS A 218 -9.48 -1.91 -20.83
C HIS A 218 -8.76 -2.38 -19.55
N VAL A 219 -9.34 -2.15 -18.37
CA VAL A 219 -8.72 -2.53 -17.09
C VAL A 219 -8.57 -4.05 -17.01
N GLY A 220 -7.51 -4.53 -16.35
CA GLY A 220 -7.30 -5.96 -16.09
C GLY A 220 -6.69 -6.72 -17.26
N THR A 221 -6.67 -6.15 -18.47
CA THR A 221 -6.06 -6.78 -19.65
C THR A 221 -4.53 -6.65 -19.61
N ILE A 222 -3.84 -7.75 -19.96
CA ILE A 222 -2.39 -7.76 -20.17
C ILE A 222 -2.11 -7.66 -21.68
N ALA A 223 -1.43 -6.60 -22.09
CA ALA A 223 -1.09 -6.39 -23.50
C ALA A 223 0.38 -6.00 -23.68
N LEU A 224 0.91 -6.23 -24.89
CA LEU A 224 2.28 -5.86 -25.25
C LEU A 224 2.33 -4.38 -25.63
N LEU A 225 3.29 -3.65 -25.05
CA LEU A 225 3.51 -2.24 -25.32
C LEU A 225 4.07 -2.04 -26.74
N GLU A 226 3.43 -1.27 -27.60
CA GLU A 226 3.96 -0.98 -28.94
C GLU A 226 4.68 0.37 -28.98
N GLU A 227 4.00 1.42 -28.55
CA GLU A 227 4.52 2.78 -28.64
C GLU A 227 4.10 3.63 -27.45
N ALA A 228 5.05 4.40 -26.92
CA ALA A 228 4.79 5.45 -25.95
C ALA A 228 4.85 6.79 -26.69
N VAL A 229 3.70 7.45 -26.81
CA VAL A 229 3.60 8.77 -27.45
C VAL A 229 3.84 9.83 -26.39
N GLU A 230 5.05 10.39 -26.36
CA GLU A 230 5.40 11.47 -25.46
C GLU A 230 5.11 12.82 -26.10
N THR A 231 3.89 13.31 -25.88
CA THR A 231 3.48 14.64 -26.34
C THR A 231 3.94 15.70 -25.34
N ARG A 232 4.63 16.74 -25.80
CA ARG A 232 5.00 17.91 -24.97
C ARG A 232 3.75 18.76 -24.69
N SER A 233 2.89 18.27 -23.80
CA SER A 233 1.66 18.94 -23.37
C SER A 233 1.40 18.67 -21.89
N PRO A 234 0.59 19.50 -21.21
CA PRO A 234 0.19 19.22 -19.83
C PRO A 234 -0.73 18.01 -19.70
N ARG A 235 -1.23 17.45 -20.82
CA ARG A 235 -2.06 16.23 -20.81
C ARG A 235 -1.18 15.01 -20.52
N PRO A 236 -1.72 14.01 -19.80
CA PRO A 236 -1.00 12.77 -19.55
C PRO A 236 -0.61 12.09 -20.86
N ASN A 237 0.61 11.55 -20.91
CA ASN A 237 1.12 10.84 -22.09
C ASN A 237 0.28 9.59 -22.40
N VAL A 238 0.14 9.30 -23.68
CA VAL A 238 -0.62 8.16 -24.20
C VAL A 238 0.33 7.01 -24.55
N VAL A 239 -0.14 5.80 -24.33
CA VAL A 239 0.53 4.55 -24.62
C VAL A 239 -0.37 3.73 -25.51
N ARG A 240 0.20 3.26 -26.62
CA ARG A 240 -0.45 2.41 -27.60
C ARG A 240 -0.11 0.95 -27.34
N PHE A 241 -1.17 0.15 -27.24
CA PHE A 241 -1.14 -1.30 -27.33
C PHE A 241 -1.66 -1.71 -28.71
N ALA A 242 -1.48 -2.98 -29.07
CA ALA A 242 -1.87 -3.49 -30.39
C ALA A 242 -3.31 -3.18 -30.79
N GLU A 243 -4.24 -3.17 -29.83
CA GLU A 243 -5.68 -3.01 -30.10
C GLU A 243 -6.29 -1.73 -29.52
N PHE A 244 -5.61 -1.04 -28.61
CA PHE A 244 -6.19 0.09 -27.89
C PHE A 244 -5.15 1.07 -27.35
N GLU A 245 -5.61 2.28 -27.00
CA GLU A 245 -4.79 3.33 -26.40
C GLU A 245 -5.18 3.57 -24.94
N THR A 246 -4.19 3.80 -24.06
CA THR A 246 -4.42 4.21 -22.66
C THR A 246 -3.42 5.25 -22.22
N LEU A 247 -3.59 5.79 -21.00
CA LEU A 247 -2.62 6.70 -20.41
C LEU A 247 -1.41 5.93 -19.87
N LYS A 248 -0.22 6.54 -19.95
CA LYS A 248 1.03 6.04 -19.35
C LYS A 248 0.88 5.74 -17.85
N GLN A 249 0.01 6.49 -17.17
CA GLN A 249 -0.31 6.30 -15.75
C GLN A 249 -1.13 5.03 -15.46
N TYR A 250 -1.74 4.41 -16.47
CA TYR A 250 -2.50 3.16 -16.31
C TYR A 250 -1.74 1.94 -16.82
N ALA A 251 -0.60 2.13 -17.48
CA ALA A 251 0.26 1.02 -17.87
C ALA A 251 1.15 0.60 -16.68
N PHE A 252 1.08 -0.68 -16.32
CA PHE A 252 1.92 -1.30 -15.29
C PHE A 252 2.72 -2.45 -15.89
N VAL A 253 4.04 -2.33 -15.98
CA VAL A 253 4.88 -3.36 -16.62
C VAL A 253 4.99 -4.61 -15.75
N VAL A 254 4.59 -5.75 -16.28
CA VAL A 254 4.50 -7.03 -15.56
C VAL A 254 5.64 -7.99 -15.94
N GLY A 255 6.42 -7.68 -16.97
CA GLY A 255 7.55 -8.50 -17.38
C GLY A 255 8.39 -7.86 -18.47
N ALA A 256 9.46 -8.56 -18.88
CA ALA A 256 10.33 -8.11 -19.96
C ALA A 256 9.99 -8.75 -21.33
N LYS A 257 9.48 -9.99 -21.33
CA LYS A 257 9.09 -10.75 -22.54
C LYS A 257 7.88 -11.67 -22.30
N LYS A 258 7.78 -12.24 -21.10
CA LYS A 258 6.59 -12.95 -20.59
C LYS A 258 6.10 -12.26 -19.32
N ALA A 259 4.79 -12.19 -19.14
CA ALA A 259 4.19 -11.67 -17.93
C ALA A 259 4.62 -12.54 -16.73
N LEU A 260 5.10 -11.91 -15.66
CA LEU A 260 5.43 -12.59 -14.41
C LEU A 260 4.19 -12.84 -13.54
N VAL A 261 3.04 -12.31 -13.96
CA VAL A 261 1.76 -12.39 -13.27
C VAL A 261 0.77 -12.98 -14.26
N GLU A 262 -0.06 -13.88 -13.76
CA GLU A 262 -1.13 -14.51 -14.53
C GLU A 262 -2.29 -13.53 -14.68
N GLU A 263 -2.92 -13.54 -15.84
CA GLU A 263 -4.16 -12.81 -16.07
C GLU A 263 -5.29 -13.48 -15.27
N VAL A 264 -6.16 -12.67 -14.67
CA VAL A 264 -7.33 -13.21 -13.98
C VAL A 264 -8.36 -13.57 -15.06
N ALA A 265 -8.42 -14.85 -15.41
CA ALA A 265 -9.52 -15.38 -16.19
C ALA A 265 -10.77 -15.38 -15.30
N VAL A 266 -11.72 -14.49 -15.60
CA VAL A 266 -13.07 -14.48 -14.99
C VAL A 266 -13.99 -15.35 -15.82
#